data_AF-A0A965S567-F1
#
_entry.id   AF-A0A965S567-F1
#
_cell.length_a   1.000
_cell.length_b   1.000
_cell.length_c   1.000
_cell.angle_alpha   90.00
_cell.angle_beta   90.00
_cell.angle_gamma   90.00
#
_symmetry.space_group_name_H-M   'P 1'
#
loop_
_entity.id
_entity.type
_entity.pdbx_description
1 polymer ?
#
loop_
_entity_poly.entity_id
_entity_poly.type
_entity_poly.pdbx_seq_one_letter_code
_entity_poly.pdbx_strand_id
1 'polypeptide(L)'
;MADLLEMSCACGYRAQVRAGGLMRSFEQESWWPFNCKKCGVVNINWRNDVRCPSCATTDVTPYGQAPVSLDQTSEATYVQAWNYKASKSGHLCPRCGDYSLKFNRERFWVLAD
;
A
#
# COMPACT_ATOMS: atom_id res chain seq x y z
N MET A 1 7.66 -12.79 2.63
CA MET A 1 7.41 -12.77 1.17
C MET A 1 6.84 -11.40 0.85
N ALA A 2 7.30 -10.76 -0.22
CA ALA A 2 6.77 -9.47 -0.66
C ALA A 2 5.73 -9.74 -1.74
N ASP A 3 4.55 -9.14 -1.59
CA ASP A 3 3.50 -9.17 -2.61
C ASP A 3 3.60 -7.92 -3.47
N LEU A 4 3.55 -8.09 -4.80
CA LEU A 4 3.28 -7.00 -5.74
C LEU A 4 1.77 -6.93 -5.95
N LEU A 5 1.20 -5.75 -5.71
CA LEU A 5 -0.23 -5.50 -5.75
C LEU A 5 -0.52 -4.36 -6.71
N GLU A 6 -1.68 -4.41 -7.38
CA GLU A 6 -2.23 -3.26 -8.06
C GLU A 6 -3.22 -2.57 -7.11
N MET A 7 -3.15 -1.25 -7.01
CA MET A 7 -4.21 -0.42 -6.45
C MET A 7 -4.96 0.24 -7.59
N SER A 8 -6.28 0.09 -7.65
CA SER A 8 -7.09 0.75 -8.68
C SER A 8 -8.37 1.38 -8.15
N CYS A 9 -8.81 2.44 -8.82
CA CYS A 9 -9.99 3.22 -8.47
C CYS A 9 -10.92 3.36 -9.69
N ALA A 10 -12.22 3.49 -9.44
CA ALA A 10 -13.23 3.73 -10.48
C ALA A 10 -12.98 5.01 -11.30
N CYS A 11 -12.28 6.01 -10.74
CA CYS A 11 -11.89 7.22 -11.47
C CYS A 11 -10.74 7.02 -12.49
N GLY A 12 -10.30 5.77 -12.68
CA GLY A 12 -9.22 5.41 -13.60
C GLY A 12 -7.81 5.54 -13.02
N TYR A 13 -7.68 5.87 -11.73
CA TYR A 13 -6.38 5.83 -11.04
C TYR A 13 -5.90 4.37 -10.90
N ARG A 14 -4.61 4.14 -11.17
CA ARG A 14 -3.93 2.86 -10.97
C ARG A 14 -2.52 3.10 -10.43
N ALA A 15 -2.05 2.22 -9.55
CA ALA A 15 -0.67 2.22 -9.04
C ALA A 15 -0.23 0.80 -8.70
N GLN A 16 1.04 0.47 -8.94
CA GLN A 16 1.63 -0.77 -8.44
C GLN A 16 2.35 -0.51 -7.12
N VAL A 17 2.12 -1.37 -6.14
CA VAL A 17 2.64 -1.23 -4.78
C VAL A 17 3.20 -2.54 -4.27
N ARG A 18 4.17 -2.47 -3.36
CA ARG A 18 4.71 -3.64 -2.66
C ARG A 18 4.27 -3.68 -1.21
N ALA A 19 3.89 -4.87 -0.74
CA ALA A 19 3.59 -5.14 0.65
C ALA A 19 4.52 -6.25 1.17
N GLY A 20 5.30 -5.97 2.21
CA GLY A 20 6.24 -6.91 2.82
C GLY A 20 7.67 -6.79 2.32
N GLY A 21 8.48 -7.81 2.62
CA GLY A 21 9.92 -7.87 2.31
C GLY A 21 10.30 -9.15 1.58
N LEU A 22 11.43 -9.11 0.85
CA LEU A 22 11.97 -10.29 0.17
C LEU A 22 12.60 -11.25 1.20
N MET A 23 12.63 -12.55 0.90
CA MET A 23 13.18 -13.55 1.83
C MET A 23 14.67 -13.32 2.14
N ARG A 24 15.44 -12.75 1.21
CA ARG A 24 16.88 -12.47 1.38
C ARG A 24 17.19 -11.12 2.05
N SER A 25 16.23 -10.19 2.08
CA SER A 25 16.39 -8.84 2.63
C SER A 25 15.39 -8.54 3.75
N PHE A 26 14.79 -9.57 4.38
CA PHE A 26 13.67 -9.41 5.31
C PHE A 26 13.97 -8.51 6.51
N GLU A 27 15.24 -8.44 6.93
CA GLU A 27 15.72 -7.55 7.99
C GLU A 27 16.03 -6.12 7.51
N GLN A 28 16.15 -5.91 6.20
CA GLN A 28 16.56 -4.65 5.58
C GLN A 28 15.41 -3.96 4.83
N GLU A 29 14.45 -4.74 4.34
CA GLU A 29 13.35 -4.27 3.51
C GLU A 29 12.02 -4.75 4.07
N SER A 30 11.16 -3.79 4.40
CA SER A 30 9.74 -4.06 4.60
C SER A 30 8.96 -2.91 4.01
N TRP A 31 8.32 -3.20 2.89
CA TRP A 31 7.61 -2.20 2.10
C TRP A 31 6.14 -2.18 2.48
N TRP A 32 5.57 -0.99 2.50
CA TRP A 32 4.13 -0.81 2.60
C TRP A 32 3.69 0.43 1.80
N PRO A 33 2.48 0.44 1.22
CA PRO A 33 1.92 1.63 0.59
C PRO A 33 1.43 2.65 1.63
N PHE A 34 1.82 3.89 1.41
CA PHE A 34 1.38 5.07 2.17
C PHE A 34 0.74 6.07 1.23
N ASN A 35 -0.15 6.89 1.78
CA ASN A 35 -0.63 8.10 1.14
C ASN A 35 0.22 9.29 1.61
N CYS A 36 0.85 9.98 0.66
CA CYS A 36 1.46 11.28 0.86
C CYS A 36 0.50 12.35 0.34
N LYS A 37 0.17 13.38 1.14
CA LYS A 37 -0.74 14.46 0.71
C LYS A 37 -0.30 15.18 -0.57
N LYS A 38 1.01 15.21 -0.85
CA LYS A 38 1.59 15.87 -2.02
C LYS A 38 1.73 14.93 -3.23
N CYS A 39 2.10 13.67 -2.99
CA CYS A 39 2.50 12.74 -4.05
C CYS A 39 1.46 11.64 -4.35
N GLY A 40 0.44 11.49 -3.50
CA GLY A 40 -0.50 10.38 -3.56
C GLY A 40 0.08 9.08 -3.01
N VAL A 41 -0.21 7.95 -3.68
CA VAL A 41 0.27 6.63 -3.25
C VAL A 41 1.79 6.56 -3.45
N VAL A 42 2.51 6.21 -2.38
CA VAL A 42 3.95 5.98 -2.40
C VAL A 42 4.30 4.69 -1.65
N ASN A 43 5.34 4.01 -2.08
CA ASN A 43 5.84 2.81 -1.43
C ASN A 43 7.01 3.16 -0.51
N ILE A 44 6.88 2.88 0.79
CA ILE A 44 7.89 3.24 1.79
C ILE A 44 8.44 1.98 2.45
N ASN A 45 9.76 1.90 2.56
CA ASN A 45 10.44 0.90 3.38
C ASN A 45 10.43 1.39 4.83
N TRP A 46 9.53 0.87 5.65
CA TRP A 46 9.32 1.35 7.02
C TRP A 46 10.35 0.81 8.02
N ARG A 47 11.30 -0.03 7.58
CA ARG A 47 12.50 -0.36 8.39
C ARG A 47 13.54 0.76 8.38
N ASN A 48 13.47 1.64 7.39
CA ASN A 48 14.30 2.84 7.32
C ASN A 48 13.52 4.03 7.90
N ASP A 49 13.86 5.25 7.50
CA ASP A 49 13.08 6.42 7.86
C ASP A 49 11.76 6.48 7.09
N VAL A 50 10.66 6.73 7.82
CA VAL A 50 9.30 6.80 7.26
C VAL A 50 9.10 8.19 6.66
N ARG A 51 9.58 8.37 5.43
CA ARG A 51 9.44 9.59 4.64
C ARG A 51 9.01 9.28 3.21
N CYS A 52 8.29 10.21 2.60
CA CYS A 52 7.92 10.12 1.19
C CYS A 52 9.19 10.11 0.31
N PRO A 53 9.39 9.11 -0.56
CA PRO A 53 10.59 9.02 -1.39
C PRO A 53 10.66 10.14 -2.44
N SER A 54 9.53 10.71 -2.85
CA SER A 54 9.49 11.72 -3.91
C SER A 54 9.65 13.16 -3.41
N CYS A 55 9.23 13.46 -2.18
CA CYS A 55 9.26 14.83 -1.65
C CYS A 55 9.83 14.96 -0.23
N ALA A 56 10.37 13.88 0.33
CA ALA A 56 11.00 13.79 1.65
C ALA A 56 10.13 14.20 2.86
N THR A 57 8.84 14.50 2.68
CA THR A 57 7.93 14.80 3.79
C THR A 57 7.71 13.58 4.69
N THR A 58 7.54 13.82 5.99
CA THR A 58 7.11 12.82 6.97
C THR A 58 5.59 12.78 7.15
N ASP A 59 4.85 13.72 6.54
CA ASP A 59 3.37 13.72 6.51
C ASP A 59 2.86 12.67 5.52
N VAL A 60 2.99 11.41 5.93
CA VAL A 60 2.55 10.22 5.22
C VAL A 60 1.69 9.36 6.14
N THR A 61 0.62 8.78 5.61
CA THR A 61 -0.27 7.89 6.37
C THR A 61 -0.33 6.53 5.68
N PRO A 62 -0.09 5.42 6.38
CA PRO A 62 -0.15 4.09 5.79
C PRO A 62 -1.58 3.74 5.37
N TYR A 63 -1.72 3.10 4.21
CA TYR A 63 -3.00 2.51 3.85
C TYR A 63 -3.36 1.39 4.84
N GLY A 64 -4.61 1.38 5.28
CA GLY A 64 -5.12 0.51 6.35
C GLY A 64 -5.41 1.27 7.65
N GLN A 65 -5.07 2.55 7.72
CA GLN A 65 -5.30 3.40 8.89
C GLN A 65 -6.10 4.65 8.54
N ALA A 66 -6.86 5.17 9.49
CA ALA A 66 -7.50 6.47 9.35
C ALA A 66 -6.45 7.60 9.25
N PRO A 67 -6.72 8.68 8.50
CA PRO A 67 -7.95 8.92 7.74
C PRO A 67 -7.92 8.35 6.32
N VAL A 68 -6.86 7.67 5.88
CA VAL A 68 -6.69 7.27 4.47
C VAL A 68 -7.36 5.94 4.13
N SER A 69 -7.86 5.25 5.15
CA SER A 69 -8.72 4.08 5.03
C SER A 69 -9.89 4.18 6.00
N LEU A 70 -11.04 3.68 5.56
CA LEU A 70 -12.17 3.43 6.44
C LEU A 70 -11.86 2.22 7.32
N ASP A 71 -12.30 2.24 8.59
CA ASP A 71 -12.21 1.07 9.46
C ASP A 71 -13.14 -0.02 8.90
N GLN A 72 -12.54 -1.05 8.33
CA GLN A 72 -13.23 -2.22 7.80
C GLN A 72 -12.68 -3.49 8.46
N THR A 73 -12.48 -3.45 9.78
CA THR A 73 -12.07 -4.59 10.62
C THR A 73 -12.93 -5.85 10.44
N SER A 74 -14.13 -5.73 9.88
CA SER A 74 -15.06 -6.82 9.54
C SER A 74 -14.94 -7.37 8.11
N GLU A 75 -14.09 -6.82 7.23
CA GLU A 75 -13.92 -7.35 5.87
C GLU A 75 -13.10 -8.67 5.90
N ALA A 76 -13.66 -9.73 5.32
CA ALA A 76 -13.06 -11.07 5.32
C ALA A 76 -11.77 -11.16 4.48
N THR A 77 -11.54 -10.21 3.57
CA THR A 77 -10.38 -10.18 2.68
C THR A 77 -9.50 -8.97 2.96
N TYR A 78 -8.22 -9.22 3.26
CA TYR A 78 -7.26 -8.17 3.55
C TYR A 78 -5.89 -8.46 2.93
N VAL A 79 -5.14 -7.39 2.70
CA VAL A 79 -3.70 -7.42 2.48
C VAL A 79 -3.03 -7.23 3.84
N GLN A 80 -2.03 -8.06 4.15
CA GLN A 80 -1.27 -7.94 5.39
C GLN A 80 0.22 -8.13 5.12
N ALA A 81 1.01 -7.27 5.73
CA ALA A 81 2.44 -7.49 5.88
C ALA A 81 2.86 -7.00 7.26
N TRP A 82 3.34 -7.92 8.10
CA TRP A 82 3.72 -7.62 9.48
C TRP A 82 2.62 -6.89 10.26
N ASN A 83 2.92 -5.68 10.76
CA ASN A 83 2.04 -4.85 11.58
C ASN A 83 1.05 -4.04 10.74
N TYR A 84 1.16 -4.08 9.41
CA TYR A 84 0.25 -3.40 8.54
C TYR A 84 -0.79 -4.35 7.96
N LYS A 85 -2.03 -3.90 8.00
CA LYS A 85 -3.20 -4.59 7.47
C LYS A 85 -4.09 -3.57 6.79
N ALA A 86 -4.54 -3.87 5.58
CA ALA A 86 -5.53 -3.08 4.88
C ALA A 86 -6.62 -4.00 4.32
N SER A 87 -7.86 -3.56 4.42
CA SER A 87 -9.02 -4.13 3.71
C SER A 87 -8.75 -4.20 2.20
N LYS A 88 -9.56 -4.94 1.44
CA LYS A 88 -9.43 -4.93 -0.02
C LYS A 88 -9.93 -3.61 -0.60
N SER A 89 -10.85 -2.94 0.08
CA SER A 89 -11.50 -1.71 -0.38
C SER A 89 -11.65 -0.67 0.75
N GLY A 90 -12.22 0.49 0.43
CA GLY A 90 -12.44 1.56 1.41
C GLY A 90 -11.22 2.45 1.63
N HIS A 91 -10.39 2.64 0.61
CA HIS A 91 -9.17 3.46 0.68
C HIS A 91 -9.31 4.75 -0.10
N LEU A 92 -8.71 5.81 0.44
CA LEU A 92 -8.67 7.12 -0.18
C LEU A 92 -7.90 7.06 -1.50
N CYS A 93 -8.57 7.42 -2.59
CA CYS A 93 -7.93 7.65 -3.87
C CYS A 93 -7.31 9.05 -3.88
N PRO A 94 -6.00 9.20 -4.13
CA PRO A 94 -5.36 10.52 -4.16
C PRO A 94 -5.80 11.37 -5.36
N ARG A 95 -6.43 10.76 -6.38
CA ARG A 95 -6.86 11.45 -7.59
C ARG A 95 -8.27 12.05 -7.47
N CYS A 96 -9.24 11.29 -6.94
CA CYS A 96 -10.62 11.77 -6.82
C CYS A 96 -11.04 12.14 -5.40
N GLY A 97 -10.27 11.76 -4.37
CA GLY A 97 -10.60 12.03 -2.97
C GLY A 97 -11.64 11.09 -2.36
N ASP A 98 -12.19 10.16 -3.13
CA ASP A 98 -13.17 9.17 -2.64
C ASP A 98 -12.49 7.95 -2.02
N TYR A 99 -13.19 7.28 -1.10
CA TYR A 99 -12.77 6.01 -0.49
C TYR A 99 -13.03 4.78 -1.39
N SER A 100 -12.79 4.93 -2.69
CA SER A 100 -13.08 3.91 -3.72
C SER A 100 -11.83 3.19 -4.24
N LEU A 101 -10.65 3.50 -3.72
CA LEU A 101 -9.41 2.81 -4.09
C LEU A 101 -9.41 1.39 -3.50
N LYS A 102 -9.01 0.41 -4.30
CA LYS A 102 -9.03 -1.02 -3.96
C LYS A 102 -7.67 -1.66 -4.20
N PHE A 103 -7.31 -2.62 -3.36
CA PHE A 103 -6.19 -3.53 -3.61
C PHE A 103 -6.65 -4.71 -4.46
N ASN A 104 -5.95 -4.95 -5.56
CA ASN A 104 -6.05 -6.15 -6.39
C ASN A 104 -4.72 -6.91 -6.26
N ARG A 105 -4.79 -8.17 -5.82
CA ARG A 105 -3.63 -9.06 -5.96
C ARG A 105 -3.50 -9.40 -7.43
N GLU A 106 -2.46 -8.87 -8.08
CA GLU A 106 -2.00 -9.47 -9.32
C GLU A 106 -1.35 -10.81 -8.94
N ARG A 107 -1.95 -11.93 -9.36
CA ARG A 107 -1.25 -13.22 -9.35
C ARG A 107 -0.24 -13.18 -10.48
N PHE A 108 0.94 -12.60 -10.24
CA PHE A 108 2.08 -12.84 -11.13
C PHE A 108 2.58 -14.26 -10.88
N TRP A 109 2.27 -15.18 -11.80
CA TRP A 109 3.09 -16.37 -12.00
C TRP A 109 4.40 -15.88 -12.59
N VAL A 110 5.42 -15.68 -11.76
CA VAL A 110 6.79 -15.71 -12.28
C VAL A 110 7.20 -17.17 -12.16
N LEU A 111 7.11 -17.88 -13.28
CA LEU A 111 7.81 -19.14 -13.47
C LEU A 111 9.28 -18.90 -13.12
N ALA A 112 9.83 -19.82 -12.33
CA ALA A 112 11.26 -19.93 -12.18
C ALA A 112 11.90 -20.12 -13.56
N ASP A 113 12.97 -19.38 -13.81
CA ASP A 113 14.10 -19.82 -14.62
C ASP A 113 15.38 -19.47 -13.83
#